data_AF-A0A2G5B5Y3-F1
#
_entry.id   AF-A0A2G5B5Y3-F1
#
_cell.length_a   1.000
_cell.length_b   1.000
_cell.length_c   1.000
_cell.angle_alpha   90.00
_cell.angle_beta   90.00
_cell.angle_gamma   90.00
#
_symmetry.space_group_name_H-M   'P 1'
#
loop_
_entity.id
_entity.type
_entity.pdbx_description
1 polymer ?
#
loop_
_entity_poly.entity_id
_entity_poly.type
_entity_poly.pdbx_seq_one_letter_code
_entity_poly.pdbx_strand_id
1 'polypeptide(L)'
;MATNWSMYGIFFFTTREALLAEQKDKNEKYNLRQSQTRDSDELFSSAISGGLTGGLLGFIARNTKAAAVSGALLFSTISAVGQMSFTAVNHRRQQWIIRKMGLDSSNEENQQEEEIKSSSLAARLRRMVSEDPIAMLPDWFPVRRISSDEYRMILNARREELVFEIKHLQDTIVSMNRREQVLLQRLHEESSEDN
;
A
#
# COMPACT_ATOMS: atom_id res chain seq x y z
N MET A 1 -1.86 22.73 23.85
CA MET A 1 -0.70 22.19 23.10
C MET A 1 -1.08 21.16 22.04
N ALA A 2 -2.15 20.37 22.22
CA ALA A 2 -2.59 19.37 21.22
C ALA A 2 -2.97 19.96 19.84
N THR A 3 -3.53 21.17 19.81
CA THR A 3 -4.03 21.83 18.58
C THR A 3 -2.94 22.13 17.55
N ASN A 4 -1.70 22.36 17.99
CA ASN A 4 -0.58 22.61 17.07
C ASN A 4 -0.16 21.31 16.38
N TRP A 5 -0.13 20.21 17.13
CA TRP A 5 0.28 18.90 16.62
C TRP A 5 -0.71 18.35 15.59
N SER A 6 -2.01 18.55 15.82
CA SER A 6 -3.04 18.16 14.85
C SER A 6 -2.93 18.94 13.54
N MET A 7 -2.65 20.24 13.60
CA MET A 7 -2.50 21.05 12.39
C MET A 7 -1.32 20.60 11.54
N TYR A 8 -0.18 20.26 12.16
CA TYR A 8 0.97 19.71 11.44
C TYR A 8 0.72 18.31 10.90
N GLY A 9 0.02 17.46 11.65
CA GLY A 9 -0.40 16.14 11.19
C GLY A 9 -1.31 16.22 9.97
N ILE A 10 -2.33 17.09 10.00
CA ILE A 10 -3.24 17.31 8.87
C ILE A 10 -2.46 17.77 7.64
N PHE A 11 -1.56 18.75 7.78
CA PHE A 11 -0.76 19.24 6.66
C PHE A 11 0.15 18.15 6.06
N PHE A 12 0.77 17.33 6.90
CA PHE A 12 1.58 16.20 6.46
C PHE A 12 0.73 15.18 5.67
N PHE A 13 -0.41 14.76 6.22
CA PHE A 13 -1.25 13.76 5.57
C PHE A 13 -1.89 14.26 4.27
N THR A 14 -2.34 15.52 4.22
CA THR A 14 -2.92 16.08 3.00
C THR A 14 -1.89 16.22 1.88
N THR A 15 -0.70 16.72 2.19
CA THR A 15 0.39 16.83 1.21
C THR A 15 0.85 15.46 0.73
N ARG A 16 0.94 14.46 1.63
CA ARG A 16 1.26 13.09 1.27
C ARG A 16 0.22 12.47 0.33
N GLU A 17 -1.07 12.57 0.64
CA GLU A 17 -2.15 12.02 -0.18
C GLU A 17 -2.21 12.68 -1.56
N ALA A 18 -2.00 14.00 -1.64
CA ALA A 18 -1.93 14.70 -2.92
C ALA A 18 -0.80 14.16 -3.81
N LEU A 19 0.39 13.94 -3.24
CA LEU A 19 1.53 13.38 -3.98
C LEU A 19 1.28 11.93 -4.41
N LEU A 20 0.67 11.11 -3.55
CA LEU A 20 0.31 9.73 -3.89
C LEU A 20 -0.74 9.67 -5.00
N ALA A 21 -1.73 10.55 -4.99
CA ALA A 21 -2.73 10.64 -6.06
C ALA A 21 -2.07 11.01 -7.40
N GLU A 22 -1.14 11.96 -7.40
CA GLU A 22 -0.39 12.35 -8.59
C GLU A 22 0.51 11.21 -9.11
N GLN A 23 1.17 10.47 -8.21
CA GLN A 23 1.99 9.31 -8.59
C GLN A 23 1.15 8.16 -9.15
N LYS A 24 -0.04 7.91 -8.59
CA LYS A 24 -0.97 6.90 -9.11
C LYS A 24 -1.40 7.22 -10.54
N ASP A 25 -1.80 8.47 -10.82
CA ASP A 25 -2.17 8.91 -12.17
C ASP A 25 -1.00 8.77 -13.16
N LYS A 26 0.23 9.06 -12.73
CA LYS A 26 1.43 8.83 -13.56
C LYS A 26 1.70 7.35 -13.80
N ASN A 27 1.62 6.51 -12.78
CA ASN A 27 1.86 5.06 -12.91
C ASN A 27 0.84 4.38 -13.83
N GLU A 28 -0.41 4.82 -13.80
CA GLU A 28 -1.47 4.36 -14.71
C GLU A 28 -1.12 4.65 -16.16
N LYS A 29 -0.60 5.86 -16.45
CA LYS A 29 -0.15 6.24 -17.81
C LYS A 29 1.01 5.39 -18.33
N TYR A 30 1.88 4.90 -17.44
CA TYR A 30 3.02 4.05 -17.80
C TYR A 30 2.74 2.55 -17.75
N ASN A 31 1.48 2.14 -17.49
CA ASN A 31 1.10 0.73 -17.30
C ASN A 31 1.97 -0.01 -16.26
N LEU A 32 2.46 0.72 -15.25
CA LEU A 32 3.29 0.14 -14.20
C LEU A 32 2.40 -0.60 -13.20
N ARG A 33 2.80 -1.82 -12.83
CA ARG A 33 2.05 -2.62 -11.87
C ARG A 33 2.13 -1.96 -10.50
N GLN A 34 0.97 -1.60 -9.95
CA GLN A 34 0.87 -0.90 -8.67
C GLN A 34 1.59 -1.61 -7.51
N SER A 35 1.70 -2.95 -7.54
CA SER A 35 2.43 -3.70 -6.51
C SER A 35 3.93 -3.46 -6.49
N GLN A 36 4.53 -3.03 -7.62
CA GLN A 36 5.98 -2.81 -7.72
C GLN A 36 6.38 -1.40 -7.32
N THR A 37 5.55 -0.39 -7.63
CA THR A 37 5.86 1.03 -7.37
C THR A 37 5.31 1.55 -6.04
N ARG A 38 4.34 0.85 -5.42
CA ARG A 38 3.67 1.33 -4.21
C ARG A 38 4.64 1.69 -3.08
N ASP A 39 5.61 0.82 -2.80
CA ASP A 39 6.51 1.04 -1.66
C ASP A 39 7.47 2.21 -1.91
N SER A 40 7.95 2.39 -3.14
CA SER A 40 8.77 3.55 -3.53
C SER A 40 7.98 4.85 -3.53
N ASP A 41 6.73 4.81 -3.99
CA ASP A 41 5.83 5.97 -4.03
C ASP A 41 5.43 6.40 -2.62
N GLU A 42 5.10 5.45 -1.75
CA GLU A 42 4.82 5.72 -0.34
C GLU A 42 6.04 6.30 0.40
N LEU A 43 7.25 5.81 0.10
CA LEU A 43 8.49 6.36 0.68
C LEU A 43 8.77 7.79 0.19
N PHE A 44 8.67 8.01 -1.11
CA PHE A 44 8.94 9.32 -1.72
C PHE A 44 7.92 10.37 -1.26
N SER A 45 6.64 10.05 -1.33
CA SER A 45 5.57 10.93 -0.87
C SER A 45 5.69 11.27 0.62
N SER A 46 6.05 10.29 1.46
CA SER A 46 6.30 10.51 2.89
C SER A 46 7.53 11.40 3.14
N ALA A 47 8.62 11.16 2.42
CA ALA A 47 9.85 11.94 2.56
C ALA A 47 9.67 13.41 2.12
N ILE A 48 8.95 13.66 1.02
CA ILE A 48 8.68 15.01 0.52
C ILE A 48 7.67 15.73 1.41
N SER A 49 6.56 15.09 1.75
CA SER A 49 5.57 15.69 2.67
C SER A 49 6.22 16.02 4.02
N GLY A 50 7.02 15.11 4.57
CA GLY A 50 7.81 15.36 5.77
C GLY A 50 8.75 16.55 5.61
N GLY A 51 9.48 16.62 4.50
CA GLY A 51 10.36 17.74 4.19
C GLY A 51 9.63 19.08 4.08
N LEU A 52 8.49 19.12 3.38
CA LEU A 52 7.67 20.33 3.26
C LEU A 52 7.12 20.77 4.62
N THR A 53 6.60 19.84 5.40
CA THR A 53 6.02 20.12 6.72
C THR A 53 7.09 20.64 7.69
N GLY A 54 8.24 19.96 7.74
CA GLY A 54 9.37 20.35 8.59
C GLY A 54 10.03 21.65 8.15
N GLY A 55 10.10 21.91 6.84
CA GLY A 55 10.63 23.15 6.31
C GLY A 55 9.75 24.35 6.62
N LEU A 56 8.43 24.20 6.45
CA LEU A 56 7.46 25.22 6.82
C LEU A 56 7.49 25.50 8.33
N LEU A 57 7.55 24.46 9.15
CA LEU A 57 7.69 24.55 10.59
C LEU A 57 8.96 25.28 11.02
N GLY A 58 10.12 24.88 10.48
CA GLY A 58 11.40 25.51 10.77
C GLY A 58 11.43 26.98 10.37
N PHE A 59 10.80 27.31 9.25
CA PHE A 59 10.63 28.69 8.81
C PHE A 59 9.74 29.48 9.77
N ILE A 60 8.56 29.00 10.13
CA ILE A 60 7.63 29.71 11.03
C ILE A 60 8.25 29.91 12.43
N ALA A 61 8.96 28.91 12.95
CA ALA A 61 9.49 28.94 14.31
C ALA A 61 10.67 29.90 14.51
N ARG A 62 11.55 30.06 13.50
CA ARG A 62 12.79 30.84 13.62
C ARG A 62 12.95 31.93 12.56
N ASN A 63 12.03 32.03 11.60
CA ASN A 63 12.01 32.97 10.48
C ASN A 63 13.32 33.01 9.65
N THR A 64 14.05 31.89 9.63
CA THR A 64 15.35 31.79 8.93
C THR A 64 15.31 30.70 7.89
N LYS A 65 15.91 30.96 6.73
CA LYS A 65 16.03 29.98 5.63
C LYS A 65 16.80 28.73 6.09
N ALA A 66 17.81 28.90 6.95
CA ALA A 66 18.59 27.79 7.51
C ALA A 66 17.73 26.86 8.40
N ALA A 67 16.81 27.41 9.19
CA ALA A 67 15.87 26.62 9.98
C ALA A 67 14.88 25.85 9.09
N ALA A 68 14.47 26.43 7.96
CA ALA A 68 13.64 25.72 6.99
C ALA A 68 14.37 24.51 6.37
N VAL A 69 15.62 24.68 5.91
CA VAL A 69 16.39 23.58 5.31
C VAL A 69 16.67 22.47 6.33
N SER A 70 17.10 22.83 7.54
CA SER A 70 17.34 21.84 8.60
C SER A 70 16.06 21.12 9.04
N GLY A 71 14.94 21.85 9.15
CA GLY A 71 13.64 21.27 9.44
C GLY A 71 13.17 20.30 8.36
N ALA A 72 13.35 20.66 7.08
CA ALA A 72 13.03 19.79 5.97
C ALA A 72 13.83 18.49 6.01
N LEU A 73 15.14 18.56 6.23
CA LEU A 73 15.99 17.37 6.31
C LEU A 73 15.60 16.45 7.49
N LEU A 74 15.37 17.02 8.67
CA LEU A 74 15.00 16.23 9.85
C LEU A 74 13.65 15.52 9.68
N PHE A 75 12.62 16.23 9.25
CA PHE A 75 11.30 15.61 9.08
C PHE A 75 11.24 14.67 7.88
N SER A 76 11.99 14.95 6.81
CA SER A 76 12.13 14.02 5.67
C SER A 76 12.78 12.70 6.07
N THR A 77 13.85 12.75 6.88
CA THR A 77 14.51 11.53 7.37
C THR A 77 13.62 10.75 8.34
N ILE A 78 12.97 11.42 9.30
CA ILE A 78 12.07 10.77 10.25
C ILE A 78 10.90 10.08 9.54
N SER A 79 10.27 10.76 8.57
CA SER A 79 9.16 10.20 7.80
C SER A 79 9.59 9.03 6.91
N ALA A 80 10.75 9.11 6.25
CA ALA A 80 11.30 8.02 5.46
C ALA A 80 11.59 6.78 6.32
N VAL A 81 12.27 6.96 7.46
CA VAL A 81 12.56 5.87 8.41
C VAL A 81 11.28 5.27 8.99
N GLY A 82 10.30 6.12 9.33
CA GLY A 82 8.99 5.68 9.81
C GLY A 82 8.27 4.82 8.77
N GLN A 83 8.23 5.27 7.52
CA GLN A 83 7.60 4.52 6.44
C GLN A 83 8.35 3.22 6.13
N MET A 84 9.69 3.21 6.11
CA MET A 84 10.49 1.98 5.95
C MET A 84 10.20 0.97 7.06
N SER A 85 10.11 1.44 8.30
CA SER A 85 9.81 0.59 9.46
C SER A 85 8.41 -0.02 9.34
N PHE A 86 7.43 0.78 8.95
CA PHE A 86 6.06 0.33 8.70
C PHE A 86 5.98 -0.71 7.58
N THR A 87 6.65 -0.46 6.45
CA THR A 87 6.70 -1.39 5.31
C THR A 87 7.39 -2.69 5.71
N ALA A 88 8.50 -2.65 6.46
CA ALA A 88 9.19 -3.84 6.94
C ALA A 88 8.32 -4.68 7.89
N VAL A 89 7.56 -4.03 8.78
CA VAL A 89 6.61 -4.73 9.67
C VAL A 89 5.52 -5.42 8.85
N ASN A 90 4.96 -4.75 7.84
CA ASN A 90 3.95 -5.34 6.96
C ASN A 90 4.49 -6.52 6.15
N HIS A 91 5.72 -6.44 5.64
CA HIS A 91 6.37 -7.54 4.93
C HIS A 91 6.59 -8.74 5.86
N ARG A 92 7.05 -8.51 7.09
CA ARG A 92 7.21 -9.59 8.08
C ARG A 92 5.86 -10.24 8.41
N ARG A 93 4.80 -9.45 8.54
CA ARG A 93 3.45 -9.98 8.74
C ARG A 93 3.01 -10.86 7.57
N GLN A 94 3.25 -10.42 6.33
CA GLN A 94 2.93 -11.19 5.13
C GLN A 94 3.73 -12.50 5.06
N GLN A 95 5.04 -12.46 5.32
CA GLN A 95 5.89 -13.65 5.35
C GLN A 95 5.43 -14.65 6.41
N TRP A 96 5.02 -14.16 7.59
CA TRP A 96 4.51 -15.04 8.64
C TRP A 96 3.18 -15.71 8.26
N ILE A 97 2.30 -14.98 7.57
CA ILE A 97 1.05 -15.50 7.04
C ILE A 97 1.32 -16.58 5.96
N ILE A 98 2.25 -16.34 5.04
CA ILE A 98 2.64 -17.31 4.00
C ILE A 98 3.22 -18.59 4.62
N ARG A 99 4.13 -18.45 5.60
CA ARG A 99 4.69 -19.58 6.35
C ARG A 99 3.62 -20.41 7.05
N LYS A 100 2.66 -19.75 7.72
CA LYS A 100 1.56 -20.43 8.40
C LYS A 100 0.57 -21.12 7.46
N MET A 101 0.46 -20.66 6.22
CA MET A 101 -0.36 -21.32 5.20
C MET A 101 0.32 -22.55 4.57
N GLY A 102 1.54 -22.91 4.97
CA GLY A 102 2.28 -24.06 4.42
C GLY A 102 2.68 -23.88 2.95
N LEU A 103 2.53 -22.66 2.40
CA LEU A 103 2.93 -22.32 1.03
C LEU A 103 4.45 -22.20 0.86
N ASP A 104 5.20 -22.20 1.97
CA ASP A 104 6.67 -22.15 2.00
C ASP A 104 7.32 -23.55 1.91
N SER A 105 6.60 -24.56 1.41
CA SER A 105 7.09 -25.94 1.21
C SER A 105 8.16 -26.06 0.10
N SER A 106 8.63 -24.96 -0.48
CA SER A 106 9.53 -24.95 -1.64
C SER A 106 10.92 -24.36 -1.38
N ASN A 107 11.23 -23.91 -0.15
CA ASN A 107 12.46 -23.16 0.13
C ASN A 107 13.28 -23.64 1.35
N GLU A 108 12.99 -24.83 1.89
CA GLU A 108 13.81 -25.40 2.96
C GLU A 108 15.21 -25.88 2.51
N GLU A 109 15.51 -25.94 1.21
CA GLU A 109 16.85 -26.32 0.72
C GLU A 109 17.89 -25.18 0.70
N ASN A 110 17.51 -23.91 0.87
CA ASN A 110 18.45 -22.77 0.77
C ASN A 110 18.85 -22.12 2.12
N GLN A 111 18.52 -22.73 3.27
CA GLN A 111 18.82 -22.15 4.58
C GLN A 111 20.24 -22.44 5.13
N GLN A 112 21.12 -23.11 4.39
CA GLN A 112 22.46 -23.46 4.88
C GLN A 112 23.62 -22.56 4.44
N GLU A 113 23.41 -21.51 3.61
CA GLU A 113 24.55 -20.77 3.02
C GLU A 113 24.78 -19.30 3.43
N GLU A 114 23.91 -18.66 4.24
CA GLU A 114 24.13 -17.26 4.66
C GLU A 114 24.64 -17.08 6.10
N GLU A 115 25.29 -18.09 6.65
CA GLU A 115 26.01 -18.01 7.93
C GLU A 115 27.44 -17.45 7.77
N ILE A 116 27.66 -16.38 7.00
CA ILE A 116 28.98 -15.73 6.97
C ILE A 116 28.88 -14.19 6.96
N LYS A 117 29.32 -13.61 8.08
CA LYS A 117 29.84 -12.24 8.28
C LYS A 117 28.86 -11.06 8.17
N SER A 118 28.50 -10.51 9.33
CA SER A 118 29.07 -9.22 9.74
C SER A 118 28.66 -8.83 11.16
N SER A 119 29.67 -8.55 11.99
CA SER A 119 29.59 -7.98 13.33
C SER A 119 29.18 -6.49 13.30
N SER A 120 28.12 -6.16 12.57
CA SER A 120 27.60 -4.80 12.41
C SER A 120 26.51 -4.50 13.44
N LEU A 121 26.39 -3.24 13.85
CA LEU A 121 25.28 -2.70 14.66
C LEU A 121 23.90 -3.14 14.15
N ALA A 122 23.77 -3.41 12.85
CA ALA A 122 22.59 -3.99 12.23
C ALA A 122 22.17 -5.34 12.84
N ALA A 123 23.13 -6.21 13.22
CA ALA A 123 22.86 -7.50 13.85
C ALA A 123 22.37 -7.34 15.30
N ARG A 124 22.86 -6.32 16.02
CA ARG A 124 22.37 -5.96 17.37
C ARG A 124 20.97 -5.36 17.32
N LEU A 125 20.70 -4.49 16.34
CA LEU A 125 19.35 -3.99 16.04
C LEU A 125 18.39 -5.12 15.65
N ARG A 126 18.85 -6.12 14.89
CA ARG A 126 18.06 -7.31 14.54
C ARG A 126 17.68 -8.14 15.77
N ARG A 127 18.59 -8.28 16.75
CA ARG A 127 18.35 -9.00 18.02
C ARG A 127 17.36 -8.28 18.94
N MET A 128 17.41 -6.95 19.00
CA MET A 128 16.47 -6.16 19.82
C MET A 128 15.06 -6.11 19.20
N VAL A 129 14.96 -6.37 17.90
CA VAL A 129 13.72 -6.42 17.13
C VAL A 129 13.14 -7.85 17.04
N SER A 130 13.90 -8.87 17.44
CA SER A 130 13.45 -10.27 17.45
C SER A 130 12.73 -10.71 18.73
N GLU A 131 12.69 -9.88 19.77
CA GLU A 131 11.80 -10.10 20.91
C GLU A 131 10.44 -9.46 20.62
N ASP A 132 9.41 -10.31 20.51
CA ASP A 132 8.03 -10.01 20.07
C ASP A 132 7.43 -8.72 20.68
N PRO A 133 7.44 -7.58 19.96
CA PRO A 133 6.83 -6.35 20.46
C PRO A 133 5.30 -6.36 20.31
N ILE A 134 4.77 -7.29 19.52
CA ILE A 134 3.34 -7.39 19.17
C ILE A 134 2.55 -8.12 20.25
N ALA A 135 3.20 -8.97 21.06
CA ALA A 135 2.56 -9.64 22.20
C ALA A 135 2.17 -8.65 23.32
N MET A 136 2.74 -7.44 23.29
CA MET A 136 2.60 -6.42 24.33
C MET A 136 1.62 -5.30 23.96
N LEU A 137 1.00 -5.34 22.77
CA LEU A 137 0.09 -4.29 22.33
C LEU A 137 -1.33 -4.54 22.86
N PRO A 138 -1.96 -3.53 23.51
CA PRO A 138 -3.29 -3.68 24.07
C PRO A 138 -4.38 -3.77 22.99
N ASP A 139 -5.47 -4.49 23.30
CA ASP A 139 -6.51 -4.93 22.35
C ASP A 139 -7.25 -3.83 21.57
N TRP A 140 -7.14 -2.57 21.98
CA TRP A 140 -7.75 -1.42 21.30
C TRP A 140 -6.89 -0.88 20.14
N PHE A 141 -5.69 -1.41 19.92
CA PHE A 141 -4.81 -0.98 18.83
C PHE A 141 -5.31 -1.52 17.47
N PRO A 142 -5.35 -0.71 16.40
CA PRO A 142 -5.94 -1.09 15.10
C PRO A 142 -5.21 -2.21 14.35
N VAL A 143 -4.08 -2.69 14.89
CA VAL A 143 -3.32 -3.83 14.37
C VAL A 143 -3.67 -5.07 15.20
N ARG A 144 -4.81 -5.70 14.90
CA ARG A 144 -5.20 -6.98 15.53
C ARG A 144 -4.68 -8.18 14.72
N ARG A 145 -4.32 -9.25 15.43
CA ARG A 145 -4.06 -10.57 14.81
C ARG A 145 -5.40 -11.12 14.34
N ILE A 146 -5.61 -11.17 13.03
CA ILE A 146 -6.76 -11.87 12.44
C ILE A 146 -6.58 -13.36 12.74
N SER A 147 -7.59 -13.99 13.34
CA SER A 147 -7.53 -15.44 13.60
C SER A 147 -7.57 -16.22 12.29
N SER A 148 -7.08 -17.47 12.28
CA SER A 148 -7.13 -18.34 11.10
C SER A 148 -8.55 -18.49 10.55
N ASP A 149 -9.55 -18.48 11.42
CA ASP A 149 -10.96 -18.65 11.06
C ASP A 149 -11.56 -17.38 10.48
N GLU A 150 -11.20 -16.23 11.05
CA GLU A 150 -11.60 -14.92 10.53
C GLU A 150 -10.98 -14.64 9.15
N TYR A 151 -9.73 -15.06 8.93
CA TYR A 151 -9.09 -14.98 7.62
C TYR A 151 -9.78 -15.88 6.58
N ARG A 152 -10.17 -17.11 6.97
CA ARG A 152 -10.95 -18.01 6.11
C ARG A 152 -12.33 -17.42 5.77
N MET A 153 -12.99 -16.77 6.73
CA MET A 153 -14.23 -16.04 6.47
C MET A 153 -14.04 -14.92 5.44
N ILE A 154 -13.00 -14.10 5.58
CA ILE A 154 -12.71 -13.02 4.64
C ILE A 154 -12.42 -13.57 3.23
N LEU A 155 -11.65 -14.66 3.13
CA LEU A 155 -11.38 -15.31 1.86
C LEU A 155 -12.64 -15.88 1.19
N ASN A 156 -13.51 -16.52 1.98
CA ASN A 156 -14.77 -17.05 1.45
C ASN A 156 -15.69 -15.92 0.99
N ALA A 157 -15.81 -14.84 1.76
CA ALA A 157 -16.59 -13.66 1.37
C ALA A 157 -16.07 -13.04 0.06
N ARG A 158 -14.74 -12.90 -0.08
CA ARG A 158 -14.13 -12.41 -1.33
C ARG A 158 -14.34 -13.35 -2.50
N ARG A 159 -14.33 -14.67 -2.26
CA ARG A 159 -14.60 -15.67 -3.30
C ARG A 159 -16.03 -15.55 -3.80
N GLU A 160 -17.00 -15.40 -2.91
CA GLU A 160 -18.41 -15.22 -3.28
C GLU A 160 -18.64 -13.92 -4.06
N GLU A 161 -18.01 -12.83 -3.64
CA GLU A 161 -18.03 -11.55 -4.35
C GLU A 161 -17.52 -11.68 -5.79
N LEU A 162 -16.36 -12.33 -5.99
CA LEU A 162 -15.80 -12.56 -7.33
C LEU A 162 -16.70 -13.44 -8.20
N VAL A 163 -17.32 -14.47 -7.63
CA VAL A 163 -18.27 -15.32 -8.36
C VAL A 163 -19.49 -14.52 -8.81
N PHE A 164 -20.00 -13.63 -7.95
CA PHE A 164 -21.10 -12.73 -8.30
C PHE A 164 -20.71 -11.77 -9.43
N GLU A 165 -19.52 -11.18 -9.36
CA GLU A 165 -19.01 -10.26 -10.38
C GLU A 165 -18.83 -10.95 -11.74
N ILE A 166 -18.28 -12.17 -11.77
CA ILE A 166 -18.15 -12.97 -13.01
C ILE A 166 -19.53 -13.22 -13.63
N LYS A 167 -20.51 -13.62 -12.82
CA LYS A 167 -21.86 -13.88 -13.30
C LYS A 167 -22.51 -12.60 -13.86
N HIS A 168 -22.33 -11.48 -13.19
CA HIS A 168 -22.83 -10.19 -13.64
C HIS A 168 -22.22 -9.75 -14.98
N LEU A 169 -20.90 -9.93 -15.15
CA LEU A 169 -20.22 -9.67 -16.41
C LEU A 169 -20.73 -10.57 -17.53
N GLN A 170 -20.97 -11.85 -17.24
CA GLN A 170 -21.50 -12.79 -18.22
C GLN A 170 -22.92 -12.42 -18.69
N ASP A 171 -23.81 -12.05 -17.76
CA ASP A 171 -25.15 -11.56 -18.09
C ASP A 171 -25.09 -10.27 -18.92
N THR A 172 -24.14 -9.39 -18.61
CA THR A 172 -23.91 -8.15 -19.36
C THR A 172 -23.49 -8.44 -20.80
N ILE A 173 -22.55 -9.36 -21.02
CA ILE A 173 -22.11 -9.78 -22.37
C ILE A 173 -23.29 -10.37 -23.17
N VAL A 174 -24.10 -11.23 -22.54
CA VAL A 174 -25.29 -11.81 -23.20
C VAL A 174 -26.29 -10.72 -23.60
N SER A 175 -26.50 -9.71 -22.74
CA SER A 175 -27.38 -8.60 -23.04
C SER A 175 -26.86 -7.73 -24.19
N MET A 176 -25.55 -7.52 -24.29
CA MET A 176 -24.90 -6.78 -25.37
C MET A 176 -25.03 -7.54 -26.71
N ASN A 177 -24.74 -8.84 -26.72
CA ASN A 177 -24.88 -9.68 -27.92
C ASN A 177 -26.33 -9.70 -28.45
N ARG A 178 -27.32 -9.74 -27.56
CA ARG A 178 -28.73 -9.63 -27.98
C ARG A 178 -29.05 -8.29 -28.62
N ARG A 179 -28.56 -7.19 -28.05
CA ARG A 179 -28.74 -5.85 -28.62
C ARG A 179 -28.10 -5.75 -30.01
N GLU A 180 -26.91 -6.29 -30.17
CA GLU A 180 -26.20 -6.32 -31.45
C GLU A 180 -26.98 -7.13 -32.50
N GLN A 181 -27.51 -8.30 -32.16
CA GLN A 181 -28.33 -9.10 -33.07
C GLN A 181 -29.59 -8.37 -33.53
N VAL A 182 -30.27 -7.65 -32.62
CA VAL A 182 -31.45 -6.84 -32.96
C VAL A 182 -31.09 -5.69 -33.89
N LEU A 183 -29.94 -5.03 -33.66
CA LEU A 183 -29.45 -3.97 -34.55
C LEU A 183 -29.11 -4.51 -35.94
N LEU A 184 -28.46 -5.67 -36.02
CA LEU A 184 -28.15 -6.33 -37.29
C LEU A 184 -29.42 -6.75 -38.05
N GLN A 185 -30.46 -7.22 -37.35
CA GLN A 185 -31.76 -7.52 -37.97
C GLN A 185 -32.41 -6.27 -38.56
N ARG A 186 -32.44 -5.16 -37.81
CA ARG A 186 -32.99 -3.89 -38.31
C ARG A 186 -32.24 -3.35 -39.52
N LEU A 187 -30.91 -3.42 -39.50
CA LEU A 187 -30.08 -3.03 -40.65
C LEU A 187 -30.38 -3.90 -41.87
N HIS A 188 -30.64 -5.19 -41.69
CA HIS A 188 -30.99 -6.08 -42.78
C HIS A 188 -32.38 -5.77 -43.36
N GLU A 189 -33.37 -5.49 -42.49
CA GLU A 189 -34.71 -5.05 -42.88
C GLU A 189 -34.65 -3.74 -43.70
N GLU A 190 -33.93 -2.72 -43.22
CA GLU A 190 -33.73 -1.46 -43.94
C GLU A 190 -33.07 -1.69 -45.32
N SER A 191 -32.05 -2.55 -45.41
CA SER A 191 -31.39 -2.86 -46.69
C SER A 191 -32.26 -3.62 -47.71
N SER A 192 -33.34 -4.26 -47.23
CA SER A 192 -34.28 -5.00 -48.06
C SER A 192 -35.45 -4.17 -48.57
N GLU A 193 -35.76 -3.04 -47.91
CA GLU A 193 -36.79 -2.09 -48.36
C GLU A 193 -36.29 -1.15 -49.47
N ASP A 194 -34.98 -0.94 -49.57
CA ASP A 194 -34.34 -0.04 -50.56
C ASP A 194 -34.04 -0.70 -51.93
N ASN A 195 -34.25 -2.01 -52.09
CA ASN A 195 -34.07 -2.76 -53.36
C ASN A 195 -35.39 -3.16 -54.00
#